data_AF-A0A067QAC4-F1
#
_entry.id   AF-A0A067QAC4-F1
#
_cell.length_a   1.000
_cell.length_b   1.000
_cell.length_c   1.000
_cell.angle_alpha   90.00
_cell.angle_beta   90.00
_cell.angle_gamma   90.00
#
_symmetry.space_group_name_H-M   'P 1'
#
loop_
_entity.id
_entity.type
_entity.pdbx_description
1 polymer ?
#
loop_
_entity_poly.entity_id
_entity_poly.type
_entity_poly.pdbx_seq_one_letter_code
_entity_poly.pdbx_strand_id
1 'polypeptide(L)'
;MNSQVTLAAEGSCQPSLVVDSENGITTVLDQRGRPVVRLLVSAADTESPRRGGQVSPHLGPLPAGWEERNTSTGRSYFVNHKTKVTTWEDPRLPHNGDPCSSFDRKLEYIRSQPTMRLQWGTCEILVRRSHLFEDACSEIMTKSPLELKHQLVVRFEGEDNSRSGSPSCTKELFVLLARELFSPVRQLFKPSLYNEHVLQINPTPNASSDHIQRNYAFVGRCMALSILHAHPFGVHFIPSYYKKFLKQKATLSDLGWVDAQLHNELVALKKSTIGGTPSKHFTISDEPGSSRIVELKPGGSDISVVEESKDQYIGLAIRHRLYKQVQEQLDVLIPAFFALIPANLVVMLHEHELEALMSGETS
;
A
#
# COMPACT_ATOMS: atom_id res chain seq x y z
N MET A 1 -69.20 10.52 26.01
CA MET A 1 -68.81 11.74 26.75
C MET A 1 -67.31 11.91 26.62
N ASN A 2 -66.88 13.07 26.08
CA ASN A 2 -65.53 13.66 26.00
C ASN A 2 -64.44 12.88 25.22
N SER A 3 -63.54 13.45 24.41
CA SER A 3 -63.28 14.76 23.77
C SER A 3 -62.09 14.50 22.80
N GLN A 4 -62.13 14.92 21.51
CA GLN A 4 -61.31 15.99 20.86
C GLN A 4 -59.76 15.74 20.85
N VAL A 5 -58.90 15.94 19.82
CA VAL A 5 -58.74 16.95 18.74
C VAL A 5 -57.74 16.44 17.64
N THR A 6 -57.86 16.97 16.42
CA THR A 6 -57.04 16.89 15.19
C THR A 6 -55.63 17.52 15.26
N LEU A 7 -54.66 17.06 14.44
CA LEU A 7 -53.64 17.91 13.75
C LEU A 7 -52.91 17.16 12.60
N ALA A 8 -52.31 17.91 11.67
CA ALA A 8 -52.24 17.68 10.22
C ALA A 8 -50.90 17.16 9.61
N ALA A 9 -51.06 16.52 8.44
CA ALA A 9 -50.33 16.46 7.15
C ALA A 9 -48.79 16.61 6.93
N GLU A 10 -48.36 15.93 5.84
CA GLU A 10 -47.17 16.09 4.95
C GLU A 10 -45.83 15.45 5.37
N GLY A 11 -45.05 14.72 4.55
CA GLY A 11 -45.13 14.28 3.15
C GLY A 11 -43.86 13.48 2.81
N SER A 12 -43.98 12.35 2.08
CA SER A 12 -42.82 11.59 1.56
C SER A 12 -42.95 11.42 0.05
N CYS A 13 -42.16 12.18 -0.72
CA CYS A 13 -41.97 11.97 -2.15
C CYS A 13 -41.12 10.71 -2.38
N GLN A 14 -41.70 9.64 -2.95
CA GLN A 14 -40.95 8.59 -3.63
C GLN A 14 -40.79 8.95 -5.11
N PRO A 15 -39.60 8.84 -5.73
CA PRO A 15 -39.46 9.00 -7.17
C PRO A 15 -39.83 7.70 -7.89
N SER A 16 -40.85 7.76 -8.74
CA SER A 16 -41.19 6.69 -9.68
C SER A 16 -40.28 6.76 -10.91
N LEU A 17 -39.49 5.71 -11.17
CA LEU A 17 -38.66 5.59 -12.37
C LEU A 17 -39.38 4.71 -13.41
N VAL A 18 -39.46 5.19 -14.65
CA VAL A 18 -40.01 4.45 -15.80
C VAL A 18 -38.86 4.00 -16.68
N VAL A 19 -38.82 2.71 -17.01
CA VAL A 19 -37.81 2.10 -17.87
C VAL A 19 -38.44 1.88 -19.25
N ASP A 20 -37.83 2.42 -20.29
CA ASP A 20 -38.23 2.17 -21.67
C ASP A 20 -37.11 1.42 -22.41
N SER A 21 -37.48 0.38 -23.16
CA SER A 21 -36.54 -0.52 -23.83
C SER A 21 -36.88 -0.65 -25.30
N GLU A 22 -36.14 0.04 -26.15
CA GLU A 22 -36.13 -0.20 -27.60
C GLU A 22 -34.70 -0.47 -28.08
N ASN A 23 -34.54 -1.48 -28.92
CA ASN A 23 -33.32 -1.81 -29.67
C ASN A 23 -32.04 -2.00 -28.84
N GLY A 24 -32.14 -2.60 -27.65
CA GLY A 24 -30.96 -3.01 -26.86
C GLY A 24 -30.22 -1.86 -26.17
N ILE A 25 -30.84 -0.67 -26.07
CA ILE A 25 -30.33 0.46 -25.30
C ILE A 25 -31.31 0.77 -24.18
N THR A 26 -30.89 0.60 -22.93
CA THR A 26 -31.67 1.06 -21.77
C THR A 26 -31.32 2.50 -21.47
N THR A 27 -32.33 3.39 -21.50
CA THR A 27 -32.18 4.81 -21.16
C THR A 27 -32.98 5.10 -19.90
N VAL A 28 -32.33 5.63 -18.86
CA VAL A 28 -33.02 6.06 -17.63
C VAL A 28 -33.49 7.51 -17.80
N LEU A 29 -34.79 7.74 -17.62
CA LEU A 29 -35.42 9.06 -17.76
C LEU A 29 -35.68 9.72 -16.40
N ASP A 30 -35.57 11.05 -16.33
CA ASP A 30 -36.08 11.84 -15.20
C ASP A 30 -37.61 12.03 -15.30
N GLN A 31 -38.24 12.61 -14.27
CA GLN A 31 -39.70 12.87 -14.24
C GLN A 31 -40.20 13.84 -15.32
N ARG A 32 -39.30 14.42 -16.12
CA ARG A 32 -39.60 15.31 -17.25
C ARG A 32 -39.24 14.68 -18.60
N GLY A 33 -38.92 13.39 -18.62
CA GLY A 33 -38.64 12.62 -19.84
C GLY A 33 -37.25 12.86 -20.44
N ARG A 34 -36.28 13.36 -19.66
CA ARG A 34 -34.92 13.63 -20.17
C ARG A 34 -33.95 12.49 -19.82
N PRO A 35 -33.03 12.11 -20.75
CA PRO A 35 -32.11 11.00 -20.54
C PRO A 35 -30.98 11.37 -19.57
N VAL A 36 -30.78 10.56 -18.53
CA VAL A 36 -29.76 10.79 -17.49
C VAL A 36 -28.54 9.86 -17.65
N VAL A 37 -28.69 8.65 -18.18
CA VAL A 37 -27.58 7.71 -18.48
C VAL A 37 -27.93 6.84 -19.70
N ARG A 38 -26.94 6.56 -20.57
CA ARG A 38 -27.06 5.65 -21.72
C ARG A 38 -26.03 4.52 -21.58
N LEU A 39 -26.48 3.26 -21.52
CA LEU A 39 -25.63 2.08 -21.41
C LEU A 39 -25.77 1.21 -22.68
N LEU A 40 -24.63 0.83 -23.27
CA LEU A 40 -24.53 -0.11 -24.39
C LEU A 40 -24.14 -1.49 -23.86
N VAL A 41 -24.83 -2.56 -24.28
CA VAL A 41 -24.48 -3.95 -23.96
C VAL A 41 -24.25 -4.70 -25.28
N SER A 42 -23.10 -5.36 -25.40
CA SER A 42 -22.77 -6.27 -26.52
C SER A 42 -23.01 -7.73 -26.11
N ALA A 43 -23.51 -8.56 -27.03
CA ALA A 43 -23.88 -9.96 -26.82
C ALA A 43 -22.90 -10.97 -27.48
N ALA A 44 -22.99 -12.24 -27.03
CA ALA A 44 -22.40 -13.51 -27.52
C ALA A 44 -21.01 -13.91 -26.91
N ASP A 45 -20.70 -15.15 -26.47
CA ASP A 45 -21.24 -16.52 -26.70
C ASP A 45 -20.95 -17.54 -25.55
N THR A 46 -21.97 -18.38 -25.26
CA THR A 46 -22.08 -19.88 -25.17
C THR A 46 -21.13 -20.82 -24.35
N GLU A 47 -21.72 -21.38 -23.27
CA GLU A 47 -21.65 -22.72 -22.59
C GLU A 47 -20.37 -23.50 -22.16
N SER A 48 -20.28 -23.81 -20.85
CA SER A 48 -20.19 -25.19 -20.25
C SER A 48 -20.18 -25.18 -18.68
N PRO A 49 -20.54 -26.27 -17.96
CA PRO A 49 -21.26 -26.18 -16.67
C PRO A 49 -20.42 -26.35 -15.38
N ARG A 50 -20.85 -25.58 -14.36
CA ARG A 50 -20.94 -25.83 -12.90
C ARG A 50 -19.71 -26.40 -12.15
N ARG A 51 -19.09 -25.53 -11.33
CA ARG A 51 -18.61 -25.88 -9.98
C ARG A 51 -19.11 -24.84 -8.97
N GLY A 52 -19.57 -25.36 -7.83
CA GLY A 52 -20.18 -24.61 -6.73
C GLY A 52 -19.27 -23.54 -6.12
N GLY A 53 -19.92 -22.63 -5.40
CA GLY A 53 -19.38 -21.34 -4.95
C GLY A 53 -18.01 -21.41 -4.30
N GLN A 54 -17.14 -20.51 -4.73
CA GLN A 54 -16.02 -20.08 -3.92
C GLN A 54 -16.49 -18.90 -3.06
N VAL A 55 -16.68 -19.20 -1.78
CA VAL A 55 -16.45 -18.24 -0.71
C VAL A 55 -15.08 -17.62 -0.96
N SER A 56 -14.93 -16.30 -0.95
CA SER A 56 -13.60 -15.70 -0.80
C SER A 56 -13.08 -16.07 0.60
N PRO A 57 -12.25 -17.12 0.78
CA PRO A 57 -12.10 -17.81 2.07
C PRO A 57 -11.28 -17.03 3.10
N HIS A 58 -10.83 -15.83 2.76
CA HIS A 58 -9.73 -15.15 3.44
C HIS A 58 -10.12 -13.94 4.29
N LEU A 59 -11.38 -13.49 4.28
CA LEU A 59 -11.82 -12.25 4.97
C LEU A 59 -12.75 -12.50 6.17
N GLY A 60 -13.07 -13.75 6.53
CA GLY A 60 -14.05 -14.09 7.57
C GLY A 60 -15.51 -13.99 7.13
N PRO A 61 -16.51 -14.24 8.00
CA PRO A 61 -17.93 -14.15 7.62
C PRO A 61 -18.35 -12.70 7.31
N LEU A 62 -19.33 -12.54 6.41
CA LEU A 62 -19.88 -11.21 6.10
C LEU A 62 -20.59 -10.60 7.32
N PRO A 63 -20.60 -9.26 7.47
CA PRO A 63 -21.34 -8.60 8.55
C PRO A 63 -22.84 -8.88 8.46
N ALA A 64 -23.53 -8.87 9.61
CA ALA A 64 -24.95 -9.21 9.68
C ALA A 64 -25.83 -8.30 8.79
N GLY A 65 -26.49 -8.91 7.81
CA GLY A 65 -27.32 -8.21 6.81
C GLY A 65 -26.64 -8.03 5.47
N TRP A 66 -25.42 -8.52 5.28
CA TRP A 66 -24.73 -8.52 3.99
C TRP A 66 -24.74 -9.89 3.32
N GLU A 67 -24.89 -9.91 1.99
CA GLU A 67 -24.85 -11.12 1.16
C GLU A 67 -23.92 -10.88 -0.03
N GLU A 68 -23.01 -11.81 -0.28
CA GLU A 68 -22.19 -11.83 -1.49
C GLU A 68 -22.95 -12.57 -2.59
N ARG A 69 -23.07 -11.94 -3.76
CA ARG A 69 -23.68 -12.49 -4.97
C ARG A 69 -22.72 -12.35 -6.14
N ASN A 70 -22.93 -13.13 -7.18
CA ASN A 70 -22.15 -13.07 -8.40
C ASN A 70 -23.01 -12.59 -9.57
N THR A 71 -22.43 -11.78 -10.45
CA THR A 71 -23.04 -11.44 -11.74
C THR A 71 -23.02 -12.66 -12.67
N SER A 72 -23.78 -12.56 -13.77
CA SER A 72 -23.71 -13.52 -14.89
C SER A 72 -22.30 -13.65 -15.49
N THR A 73 -21.46 -12.62 -15.31
CA THR A 73 -20.05 -12.59 -15.74
C THR A 73 -19.07 -13.15 -14.69
N GLY A 74 -19.56 -13.65 -13.55
CA GLY A 74 -18.73 -14.23 -12.49
C GLY A 74 -18.05 -13.22 -11.57
N ARG A 75 -18.42 -11.92 -11.65
CA ARG A 75 -17.90 -10.88 -10.74
C ARG A 75 -18.75 -10.81 -9.47
N SER A 76 -18.11 -10.84 -8.32
CA SER A 76 -18.79 -10.72 -7.03
C SER A 76 -19.23 -9.28 -6.76
N TYR A 77 -20.40 -9.14 -6.14
CA TYR A 77 -20.97 -7.90 -5.62
C TYR A 77 -21.66 -8.20 -4.28
N PHE A 78 -21.74 -7.20 -3.41
CA PHE A 78 -22.25 -7.35 -2.06
C PHE A 78 -23.54 -6.57 -1.90
N VAL A 79 -24.52 -7.21 -1.25
CA VAL A 79 -25.87 -6.69 -1.07
C VAL A 79 -26.11 -6.46 0.41
N ASN A 80 -26.39 -5.22 0.79
CA ASN A 80 -26.81 -4.88 2.14
C ASN A 80 -28.34 -4.94 2.23
N HIS A 81 -28.86 -5.95 2.92
CA HIS A 81 -30.29 -6.18 3.12
C HIS A 81 -30.96 -5.19 4.06
N LYS A 82 -30.20 -4.50 4.91
CA LYS A 82 -30.72 -3.48 5.82
C LYS A 82 -30.92 -2.15 5.10
N THR A 83 -29.97 -1.73 4.28
CA THR A 83 -30.01 -0.44 3.54
C THR A 83 -30.53 -0.57 2.12
N LYS A 84 -30.72 -1.80 1.61
CA LYS A 84 -31.14 -2.11 0.23
C LYS A 84 -30.18 -1.53 -0.82
N VAL A 85 -28.89 -1.49 -0.51
CA VAL A 85 -27.82 -1.04 -1.40
C VAL A 85 -27.02 -2.24 -1.91
N THR A 86 -26.58 -2.19 -3.16
CA THR A 86 -25.59 -3.10 -3.72
C THR A 86 -24.28 -2.35 -3.96
N THR A 87 -23.14 -3.01 -3.73
CA THR A 87 -21.81 -2.44 -3.96
C THR A 87 -20.88 -3.50 -4.54
N TRP A 88 -19.89 -3.07 -5.31
CA TRP A 88 -18.82 -3.94 -5.80
C TRP A 88 -17.71 -4.15 -4.77
N GLU A 89 -17.76 -3.40 -3.68
CA GLU A 89 -16.77 -3.39 -2.63
C GLU A 89 -17.22 -4.28 -1.48
N ASP A 90 -16.28 -5.08 -0.96
CA ASP A 90 -16.56 -6.00 0.12
C ASP A 90 -16.81 -5.23 1.43
N PRO A 91 -17.96 -5.41 2.10
CA PRO A 91 -18.29 -4.70 3.34
C PRO A 91 -17.37 -5.06 4.52
N ARG A 92 -16.55 -6.11 4.38
CA ARG A 92 -15.49 -6.46 5.33
C ARG A 92 -14.25 -5.59 5.15
N LEU A 93 -14.10 -4.98 3.96
CA LEU A 93 -13.00 -4.09 3.66
C LEU A 93 -13.40 -2.66 4.04
N PRO A 94 -12.57 -1.96 4.82
CA PRO A 94 -12.86 -0.60 5.26
C PRO A 94 -12.85 0.37 4.07
N HIS A 95 -13.99 1.01 3.78
CA HIS A 95 -14.18 1.89 2.61
C HIS A 95 -13.37 3.19 2.74
N ASN A 96 -12.75 3.66 1.65
CA ASN A 96 -12.06 4.96 1.60
C ASN A 96 -13.10 6.09 1.65
N GLY A 97 -13.61 6.43 2.84
CA GLY A 97 -14.60 7.50 3.04
C GLY A 97 -15.66 7.21 4.09
N ASP A 98 -15.74 5.99 4.62
CA ASP A 98 -16.66 5.71 5.72
C ASP A 98 -16.09 6.22 7.05
N PRO A 99 -16.85 6.96 7.88
CA PRO A 99 -16.44 7.26 9.26
C PRO A 99 -16.26 5.99 10.13
N CYS A 100 -16.77 4.85 9.64
CA CYS A 100 -16.52 3.51 10.19
C CYS A 100 -15.17 2.89 9.77
N SER A 101 -14.42 3.53 8.86
CA SER A 101 -13.15 3.10 8.26
C SER A 101 -11.96 3.79 8.94
N SER A 102 -12.05 4.03 10.26
CA SER A 102 -10.92 4.61 10.98
C SER A 102 -9.75 3.65 10.99
N PHE A 103 -8.53 4.19 11.00
CA PHE A 103 -7.30 3.41 11.10
C PHE A 103 -7.38 2.33 12.20
N ASP A 104 -7.93 2.68 13.37
CA ASP A 104 -8.12 1.75 14.48
C ASP A 104 -8.92 0.50 14.10
N ARG A 105 -10.00 0.66 13.32
CA ARG A 105 -10.81 -0.48 12.86
C ARG A 105 -10.08 -1.31 11.82
N LYS A 106 -9.34 -0.66 10.91
CA LYS A 106 -8.50 -1.37 9.93
C LYS A 106 -7.42 -2.17 10.66
N LEU A 107 -6.80 -1.59 11.68
CA LEU A 107 -5.76 -2.21 12.49
C LEU A 107 -6.30 -3.38 13.30
N GLU A 108 -7.46 -3.22 13.95
CA GLU A 108 -8.16 -4.31 14.64
C GLU A 108 -8.49 -5.45 13.66
N TYR A 109 -9.01 -5.11 12.47
CA TYR A 109 -9.26 -6.09 11.42
C TYR A 109 -8.00 -6.84 11.01
N ILE A 110 -6.89 -6.14 10.71
CA ILE A 110 -5.60 -6.74 10.33
C ILE A 110 -5.13 -7.70 11.43
N ARG A 111 -5.10 -7.24 12.69
CA ARG A 111 -4.65 -8.06 13.84
C ARG A 111 -5.54 -9.27 14.10
N SER A 112 -6.83 -9.18 13.76
CA SER A 112 -7.77 -10.28 13.94
C SER A 112 -7.55 -11.43 12.94
N GLN A 113 -6.90 -11.18 11.79
CA GLN A 113 -6.76 -12.16 10.72
C GLN A 113 -5.91 -13.37 11.15
N PRO A 114 -6.30 -14.61 10.80
CA PRO A 114 -5.55 -15.81 11.16
C PRO A 114 -4.09 -15.79 10.67
N THR A 115 -3.85 -15.18 9.50
CA THR A 115 -2.53 -15.05 8.88
C THR A 115 -1.60 -14.08 9.61
N MET A 116 -2.15 -13.22 10.48
CA MET A 116 -1.45 -12.25 11.32
C MET A 116 -1.30 -12.72 12.77
N ARG A 117 -1.90 -13.87 13.14
CA ARG A 117 -1.75 -14.46 14.47
C ARG A 117 -0.46 -15.27 14.56
N LEU A 118 0.23 -15.13 15.69
CA LEU A 118 1.39 -15.97 16.00
C LEU A 118 0.96 -17.44 16.07
N GLN A 119 1.79 -18.30 15.48
CA GLN A 119 1.59 -19.74 15.44
C GLN A 119 2.10 -20.39 16.74
N TRP A 120 1.65 -21.62 16.99
CA TRP A 120 2.10 -22.40 18.14
C TRP A 120 3.57 -22.80 18.03
N GLY A 121 4.39 -22.43 19.02
CA GLY A 121 5.81 -22.77 19.07
C GLY A 121 6.67 -21.56 19.41
N THR A 122 7.98 -21.77 19.47
CA THR A 122 8.97 -20.70 19.70
C THR A 122 9.98 -20.66 18.57
N CYS A 123 10.48 -19.45 18.28
CA CYS A 123 11.58 -19.20 17.38
C CYS A 123 12.70 -18.54 18.18
N GLU A 124 13.74 -19.30 18.49
CA GLU A 124 14.90 -18.77 19.20
C GLU A 124 15.77 -17.93 18.27
N ILE A 125 16.15 -16.74 18.75
CA ILE A 125 17.09 -15.83 18.09
C ILE A 125 18.22 -15.57 19.10
N LEU A 126 19.41 -16.08 18.80
CA LEU A 126 20.61 -15.90 19.62
C LEU A 126 21.50 -14.83 18.99
N VAL A 127 21.82 -13.77 19.73
CA VAL A 127 22.59 -12.64 19.22
C VAL A 127 23.61 -12.14 20.24
N ARG A 128 24.78 -11.70 19.76
CA ARG A 128 25.75 -10.98 20.59
C ARG A 128 25.50 -9.49 20.51
N ARG A 129 25.53 -8.79 21.65
CA ARG A 129 25.39 -7.31 21.65
C ARG A 129 26.46 -6.62 20.79
N SER A 130 27.67 -7.16 20.75
CA SER A 130 28.80 -6.62 19.98
C SER A 130 28.70 -6.86 18.47
N HIS A 131 27.87 -7.81 18.02
CA HIS A 131 27.73 -8.20 16.61
C HIS A 131 26.24 -8.32 16.25
N LEU A 132 25.43 -7.39 16.78
CA LEU A 132 23.98 -7.50 16.77
C LEU A 132 23.43 -7.63 15.35
N PHE A 133 23.94 -6.81 14.43
CA PHE A 133 23.45 -6.77 13.06
C PHE A 133 23.78 -8.07 12.31
N GLU A 134 25.03 -8.52 12.36
CA GLU A 134 25.51 -9.72 11.67
C GLU A 134 24.80 -10.97 12.19
N ASP A 135 24.70 -11.11 13.52
CA ASP A 135 24.05 -12.26 14.15
C ASP A 135 22.55 -12.27 13.86
N ALA A 136 21.86 -11.14 14.03
CA ALA A 136 20.43 -11.05 13.75
C ALA A 136 20.13 -11.28 12.26
N CYS A 137 20.95 -10.74 11.36
CA CYS A 137 20.83 -10.98 9.93
C CYS A 137 21.05 -12.45 9.58
N SER A 138 22.00 -13.14 10.23
CA SER A 138 22.21 -14.57 10.06
C SER A 138 21.02 -15.40 10.56
N GLU A 139 20.59 -15.17 11.80
CA GLU A 139 19.48 -15.90 12.41
C GLU A 139 18.17 -15.67 11.64
N ILE A 140 17.75 -14.43 11.44
CA ILE A 140 16.44 -14.13 10.85
C ILE A 140 16.37 -14.55 9.37
N MET A 141 17.48 -14.46 8.61
CA MET A 141 17.46 -14.84 7.20
C MET A 141 17.49 -16.35 6.99
N THR A 142 18.02 -17.14 7.93
CA THR A 142 18.04 -18.60 7.84
C THR A 142 16.71 -19.24 8.23
N LYS A 143 15.90 -18.59 9.07
CA LYS A 143 14.54 -19.08 9.41
C LYS A 143 13.58 -18.98 8.23
N SER A 144 12.67 -19.93 8.14
CA SER A 144 11.54 -19.88 7.22
C SER A 144 10.48 -18.85 7.67
N PRO A 145 9.62 -18.35 6.75
CA PRO A 145 8.52 -17.46 7.12
C PRO A 145 7.55 -18.05 8.15
N LEU A 146 7.36 -19.38 8.14
CA LEU A 146 6.51 -20.06 9.12
C LEU A 146 7.14 -20.06 10.51
N GLU A 147 8.45 -20.33 10.60
CA GLU A 147 9.18 -20.29 11.86
C GLU A 147 9.16 -18.90 12.50
N LEU A 148 9.33 -17.86 11.69
CA LEU A 148 9.30 -16.46 12.10
C LEU A 148 7.92 -15.99 12.58
N LYS A 149 6.85 -16.78 12.32
CA LYS A 149 5.51 -16.55 12.86
C LYS A 149 5.27 -17.21 14.22
N HIS A 150 6.20 -18.00 14.73
CA HIS A 150 6.17 -18.44 16.13
C HIS A 150 6.55 -17.30 17.08
N GLN A 151 6.33 -17.48 18.38
CA GLN A 151 6.77 -16.50 19.38
C GLN A 151 8.30 -16.37 19.37
N LEU A 152 8.81 -15.15 19.18
CA LEU A 152 10.26 -14.91 19.21
C LEU A 152 10.78 -15.01 20.64
N VAL A 153 11.81 -15.81 20.83
CA VAL A 153 12.56 -15.98 22.08
C VAL A 153 13.97 -15.45 21.85
N VAL A 154 14.16 -14.17 22.17
CA VAL A 154 15.47 -13.52 22.01
C VAL A 154 16.38 -13.84 23.18
N ARG A 155 17.62 -14.21 22.86
CA ARG A 155 18.72 -14.47 23.80
C ARG A 155 19.93 -13.62 23.43
N PHE A 156 20.42 -12.84 24.39
CA PHE A 156 21.71 -12.18 24.28
C PHE A 156 22.80 -13.10 24.83
N GLU A 157 23.81 -13.41 24.02
CA GLU A 157 24.90 -14.29 24.44
C GLU A 157 25.63 -13.72 25.68
N GLY A 158 25.86 -14.56 26.68
CA GLY A 158 26.54 -14.18 27.92
C GLY A 158 25.64 -13.54 28.99
N GLU A 159 24.35 -13.35 28.73
CA GLU A 159 23.38 -12.89 29.73
C GLU A 159 22.66 -14.05 30.42
N ASP A 160 22.27 -13.87 31.68
CA ASP A 160 21.56 -14.88 32.45
C ASP A 160 20.25 -15.29 31.74
N ASN A 161 20.13 -16.60 31.52
CA ASN A 161 18.95 -17.20 30.88
C ASN A 161 17.64 -17.00 31.66
N SER A 162 17.69 -16.41 32.87
CA SER A 162 16.49 -16.07 33.66
C SER A 162 15.61 -15.01 32.98
N ARG A 163 16.19 -14.15 32.11
CA ARG A 163 15.45 -13.14 31.32
C ARG A 163 15.15 -13.59 29.88
N SER A 164 15.65 -14.77 29.51
CA SER A 164 15.53 -15.37 28.18
C SER A 164 14.06 -15.57 27.80
N GLY A 165 13.68 -15.06 26.62
CA GLY A 165 12.29 -15.18 26.14
C GLY A 165 11.28 -14.23 26.79
N SER A 166 11.71 -13.29 27.64
CA SER A 166 10.81 -12.24 28.11
C SER A 166 10.39 -11.33 26.95
N PRO A 167 9.14 -10.81 26.94
CA PRO A 167 8.71 -9.80 25.97
C PRO A 167 9.62 -8.56 25.93
N SER A 168 10.33 -8.28 27.04
CA SER A 168 11.30 -7.20 27.15
C SER A 168 12.51 -7.40 26.22
N CYS A 169 13.02 -8.64 26.10
CA CYS A 169 14.19 -8.92 25.25
C CYS A 169 13.85 -8.80 23.77
N THR A 170 12.65 -9.23 23.36
CA THR A 170 12.18 -9.06 21.98
C THR A 170 12.03 -7.58 21.65
N LYS A 171 11.36 -6.80 22.50
CA LYS A 171 11.27 -5.34 22.33
C LYS A 171 12.66 -4.69 22.26
N GLU A 172 13.57 -5.07 23.13
CA GLU A 172 14.95 -4.57 23.13
C GLU A 172 15.68 -4.87 21.81
N LEU A 173 15.55 -6.08 21.28
CA LEU A 173 16.11 -6.44 19.97
C LEU A 173 15.62 -5.51 18.87
N PHE A 174 14.30 -5.25 18.77
CA PHE A 174 13.77 -4.35 17.74
C PHE A 174 14.28 -2.91 17.90
N VAL A 175 14.38 -2.40 19.13
CA VAL A 175 14.94 -1.07 19.40
C VAL A 175 16.42 -0.98 18.96
N LEU A 176 17.22 -1.99 19.29
CA LEU A 176 18.63 -2.02 18.92
C LEU A 176 18.81 -2.22 17.40
N LEU A 177 18.00 -3.09 16.78
CA LEU A 177 17.99 -3.28 15.33
C LEU A 177 17.58 -2.01 14.58
N ALA A 178 16.62 -1.23 15.06
CA ALA A 178 16.27 0.06 14.45
C ALA A 178 17.50 0.98 14.38
N ARG A 179 18.23 1.11 15.50
CA ARG A 179 19.46 1.91 15.57
C ARG A 179 20.51 1.39 14.61
N GLU A 180 20.67 0.07 14.52
CA GLU A 180 21.64 -0.52 13.61
C GLU A 180 21.24 -0.31 12.14
N LEU A 181 20.04 -0.75 11.73
CA LEU A 181 19.54 -0.75 10.34
C LEU A 181 19.49 0.64 9.73
N PHE A 182 19.11 1.63 10.52
CA PHE A 182 18.93 3.02 10.08
C PHE A 182 20.10 3.93 10.47
N SER A 183 21.23 3.34 10.91
CA SER A 183 22.45 4.08 11.19
C SER A 183 23.07 4.67 9.90
N PRO A 184 23.52 5.94 9.92
CA PRO A 184 24.28 6.53 8.82
C PRO A 184 25.53 5.74 8.44
N VAL A 185 26.15 5.03 9.40
CA VAL A 185 27.38 4.25 9.18
C VAL A 185 27.13 3.08 8.23
N ARG A 186 25.93 2.46 8.29
CA ARG A 186 25.60 1.30 7.46
C ARG A 186 25.23 1.68 6.02
N GLN A 187 24.98 2.97 5.77
CA GLN A 187 24.68 3.53 4.45
C GLN A 187 23.56 2.81 3.67
N LEU A 188 22.65 2.11 4.36
CA LEU A 188 21.46 1.50 3.75
C LEU A 188 20.38 2.57 3.47
N PHE A 189 20.31 3.58 4.33
CA PHE A 189 19.39 4.68 4.21
C PHE A 189 20.13 6.00 4.36
N LYS A 190 19.55 7.06 3.82
CA LYS A 190 19.99 8.44 4.00
C LYS A 190 18.79 9.32 4.34
N PRO A 191 19.01 10.49 4.97
CA PRO A 191 17.91 11.40 5.26
C PRO A 191 17.26 11.98 4.00
N SER A 192 16.00 12.38 4.11
CA SER A 192 15.24 13.09 3.07
C SER A 192 15.73 14.53 2.89
N LEU A 193 15.26 15.23 1.85
CA LEU A 193 15.71 16.59 1.56
C LEU A 193 15.32 17.62 2.65
N TYR A 194 14.14 17.46 3.26
CA TYR A 194 13.57 18.46 4.17
C TYR A 194 13.52 18.04 5.63
N ASN A 195 13.68 16.75 5.92
CA ASN A 195 13.58 16.22 7.27
C ASN A 195 14.63 15.13 7.49
N GLU A 196 15.53 15.37 8.44
CA GLU A 196 16.62 14.45 8.76
C GLU A 196 16.14 13.13 9.41
N HIS A 197 14.94 13.14 9.99
CA HIS A 197 14.30 11.98 10.62
C HIS A 197 13.45 11.16 9.65
N VAL A 198 13.21 11.64 8.43
CA VAL A 198 12.52 10.90 7.38
C VAL A 198 13.56 10.31 6.44
N LEU A 199 13.53 9.00 6.24
CA LEU A 199 14.57 8.27 5.52
C LEU A 199 14.16 7.93 4.08
N GLN A 200 15.19 7.84 3.24
CA GLN A 200 15.12 7.29 1.89
C GLN A 200 16.21 6.22 1.69
N ILE A 201 15.98 5.28 0.78
CA ILE A 201 16.95 4.24 0.43
C ILE A 201 18.16 4.93 -0.19
N ASN A 202 19.36 4.51 0.20
CA ASN A 202 20.56 4.96 -0.45
C ASN A 202 20.67 4.30 -1.85
N PRO A 203 20.67 5.06 -2.96
CA PRO A 203 20.79 4.50 -4.31
C PRO A 203 22.16 3.88 -4.57
N THR A 204 23.20 4.34 -3.87
CA THR A 204 24.58 3.88 -4.01
C THR A 204 25.13 3.45 -2.65
N PRO A 205 24.63 2.35 -2.07
CA PRO A 205 25.18 1.83 -0.83
C PRO A 205 26.62 1.35 -1.05
N ASN A 206 27.52 1.64 -0.11
CA ASN A 206 28.92 1.22 -0.19
C ASN A 206 29.07 -0.27 0.18
N ALA A 207 28.56 -1.16 -0.67
CA ALA A 207 28.57 -2.60 -0.46
C ALA A 207 28.54 -3.36 -1.80
N SER A 208 28.92 -4.65 -1.80
CA SER A 208 28.71 -5.51 -2.97
C SER A 208 27.23 -5.80 -3.20
N SER A 209 26.83 -6.16 -4.43
CA SER A 209 25.44 -6.51 -4.78
C SER A 209 24.87 -7.60 -3.87
N ASP A 210 25.64 -8.66 -3.56
CA ASP A 210 25.18 -9.72 -2.65
C ASP A 210 24.86 -9.20 -1.24
N HIS A 211 25.69 -8.29 -0.71
CA HIS A 211 25.45 -7.66 0.57
C HIS A 211 24.24 -6.71 0.53
N ILE A 212 24.04 -5.97 -0.57
CA ILE A 212 22.86 -5.14 -0.79
C ILE A 212 21.60 -6.01 -0.73
N GLN A 213 21.55 -7.07 -1.56
CA GLN A 213 20.39 -7.96 -1.64
C GLN A 213 20.05 -8.56 -0.27
N ARG A 214 21.05 -9.10 0.44
CA ARG A 214 20.86 -9.69 1.76
C ARG A 214 20.39 -8.67 2.79
N ASN A 215 21.00 -7.48 2.82
CA ASN A 215 20.67 -6.44 3.82
C ASN A 215 19.25 -5.90 3.62
N TYR A 216 18.83 -5.59 2.39
CA TYR A 216 17.47 -5.08 2.17
C TYR A 216 16.39 -6.17 2.31
N ALA A 217 16.69 -7.42 1.98
CA ALA A 217 15.81 -8.54 2.32
C ALA A 217 15.67 -8.70 3.86
N PHE A 218 16.77 -8.56 4.59
CA PHE A 218 16.77 -8.56 6.06
C PHE A 218 15.95 -7.41 6.63
N VAL A 219 16.10 -6.19 6.11
CA VAL A 219 15.27 -5.03 6.45
C VAL A 219 13.78 -5.32 6.23
N GLY A 220 13.41 -5.88 5.07
CA GLY A 220 12.03 -6.23 4.75
C GLY A 220 11.43 -7.24 5.73
N ARG A 221 12.18 -8.29 6.09
CA ARG A 221 11.74 -9.25 7.13
C ARG A 221 11.61 -8.60 8.50
N CYS A 222 12.58 -7.78 8.90
CA CYS A 222 12.56 -7.03 10.15
C CYS A 222 11.32 -6.12 10.25
N MET A 223 11.02 -5.38 9.18
CA MET A 223 9.83 -4.52 9.10
C MET A 223 8.56 -5.35 9.26
N ALA A 224 8.46 -6.49 8.59
CA ALA A 224 7.29 -7.34 8.71
C ALA A 224 7.14 -7.97 10.12
N LEU A 225 8.26 -8.40 10.71
CA LEU A 225 8.29 -8.90 12.08
C LEU A 225 7.90 -7.83 13.10
N SER A 226 8.31 -6.57 12.90
CA SER A 226 7.95 -5.44 13.77
C SER A 226 6.43 -5.27 13.87
N ILE A 227 5.72 -5.46 12.74
CA ILE A 227 4.26 -5.40 12.68
C ILE A 227 3.63 -6.66 13.27
N LEU A 228 4.14 -7.85 12.91
CA LEU A 228 3.60 -9.13 13.36
C LEU A 228 3.68 -9.31 14.89
N HIS A 229 4.79 -8.85 15.49
CA HIS A 229 5.06 -8.95 16.93
C HIS A 229 4.69 -7.67 17.70
N ALA A 230 4.07 -6.68 17.04
CA ALA A 230 3.65 -5.42 17.64
C ALA A 230 4.79 -4.65 18.37
N HIS A 231 5.96 -4.63 17.75
CA HIS A 231 7.15 -3.90 18.21
C HIS A 231 7.66 -2.97 17.10
N PRO A 232 7.02 -1.81 16.91
CA PRO A 232 7.35 -0.89 15.82
C PRO A 232 8.78 -0.33 15.97
N PHE A 233 9.38 0.06 14.84
CA PHE A 233 10.76 0.54 14.81
C PHE A 233 10.93 2.03 15.14
N GLY A 234 9.85 2.82 15.10
CA GLY A 234 9.96 4.28 15.25
C GLY A 234 10.72 4.93 14.09
N VAL A 235 10.50 4.43 12.87
CA VAL A 235 11.15 4.94 11.65
C VAL A 235 10.12 5.48 10.67
N HIS A 236 10.47 6.60 10.04
CA HIS A 236 9.67 7.27 9.02
C HIS A 236 10.40 7.21 7.68
N PHE A 237 9.67 6.90 6.62
CA PHE A 237 10.18 6.90 5.24
C PHE A 237 9.49 7.98 4.43
N ILE A 238 10.09 8.31 3.29
CA ILE A 238 9.40 9.18 2.33
C ILE A 238 8.08 8.54 1.85
N PRO A 239 7.01 9.35 1.63
CA PRO A 239 5.70 8.94 1.12
C PRO A 239 5.67 7.90 0.00
N SER A 240 6.55 8.08 -0.99
CA SER A 240 6.63 7.18 -2.15
C SER A 240 6.91 5.73 -1.79
N TYR A 241 7.60 5.46 -0.68
CA TYR A 241 7.92 4.08 -0.31
C TYR A 241 6.71 3.35 0.21
N TYR A 242 5.91 3.97 1.07
CA TYR A 242 4.62 3.42 1.50
C TYR A 242 3.71 3.17 0.28
N LYS A 243 3.64 4.12 -0.66
CA LYS A 243 2.91 3.92 -1.93
C LYS A 243 3.37 2.69 -2.70
N LYS A 244 4.67 2.38 -2.69
CA LYS A 244 5.21 1.19 -3.35
C LYS A 244 4.70 -0.11 -2.70
N PHE A 245 4.62 -0.19 -1.37
CA PHE A 245 3.97 -1.33 -0.68
C PHE A 245 2.48 -1.43 -1.02
N LEU A 246 1.80 -0.29 -1.06
CA LEU A 246 0.36 -0.19 -1.36
C LEU A 246 0.02 -0.38 -2.85
N LYS A 247 1.03 -0.58 -3.72
CA LYS A 247 0.88 -0.64 -5.19
C LYS A 247 0.22 0.61 -5.79
N GLN A 248 0.41 1.75 -5.14
CA GLN A 248 -0.09 3.05 -5.58
C GLN A 248 0.93 3.77 -6.48
N LYS A 249 0.44 4.62 -7.38
CA LYS A 249 1.30 5.46 -8.22
C LYS A 249 1.84 6.63 -7.41
N ALA A 250 3.14 6.90 -7.55
CA ALA A 250 3.71 8.14 -7.05
C ALA A 250 3.20 9.35 -7.84
N THR A 251 3.24 10.49 -7.17
CA THR A 251 2.75 11.79 -7.62
C THR A 251 3.88 12.81 -7.61
N LEU A 252 3.60 14.02 -8.11
CA LEU A 252 4.55 15.14 -8.04
C LEU A 252 4.90 15.49 -6.58
N SER A 253 3.94 15.42 -5.66
CA SER A 253 4.20 15.71 -4.24
C SER A 253 5.26 14.79 -3.63
N ASP A 254 5.29 13.53 -4.06
CA ASP A 254 6.28 12.56 -3.60
C ASP A 254 7.69 12.88 -4.11
N LEU A 255 7.79 13.34 -5.37
CA LEU A 255 9.06 13.76 -5.97
C LEU A 255 9.69 14.92 -5.20
N GLY A 256 8.88 15.82 -4.65
CA GLY A 256 9.34 16.96 -3.88
C GLY A 256 10.27 16.58 -2.71
N TRP A 257 10.02 15.43 -2.06
CA TRP A 257 10.83 14.91 -0.94
C TRP A 257 12.25 14.48 -1.31
N VAL A 258 12.49 14.22 -2.61
CA VAL A 258 13.74 13.66 -3.13
C VAL A 258 14.47 14.66 -4.03
N ASP A 259 13.74 15.35 -4.91
CA ASP A 259 14.31 16.35 -5.81
C ASP A 259 13.36 17.55 -5.97
N ALA A 260 13.64 18.61 -5.22
CA ALA A 260 12.94 19.89 -5.31
C ALA A 260 13.06 20.56 -6.68
N GLN A 261 14.22 20.45 -7.33
CA GLN A 261 14.48 21.10 -8.61
C GLN A 261 13.60 20.46 -9.69
N LEU A 262 13.72 19.14 -9.87
CA LEU A 262 12.90 18.42 -10.85
C LEU A 262 11.41 18.52 -10.53
N HIS A 263 11.03 18.51 -9.24
CA HIS A 263 9.64 18.76 -8.83
C HIS A 263 9.13 20.10 -9.39
N ASN A 264 9.86 21.19 -9.17
CA ASN A 264 9.46 22.52 -9.62
C ASN A 264 9.39 22.60 -11.16
N GLU A 265 10.37 22.00 -11.85
CA GLU A 265 10.37 21.91 -13.31
C GLU A 265 9.14 21.16 -13.86
N LEU A 266 8.79 20.02 -13.27
CA LEU A 266 7.65 19.22 -13.73
C LEU A 266 6.30 19.85 -13.36
N VAL A 267 6.21 20.56 -12.22
CA VAL A 267 5.02 21.35 -11.85
C VAL A 267 4.81 22.49 -12.84
N ALA A 268 5.88 23.19 -13.22
CA ALA A 268 5.81 24.25 -14.22
C ALA A 268 5.38 23.69 -15.58
N LEU A 269 6.01 22.59 -16.01
CA LEU A 269 5.66 21.90 -17.27
C LEU A 269 4.18 21.47 -17.27
N LYS A 270 3.69 20.90 -16.17
CA LYS A 270 2.29 20.47 -16.06
C LYS A 270 1.29 21.61 -16.24
N LYS A 271 1.63 22.81 -15.74
CA LYS A 271 0.78 24.01 -15.83
C LYS A 271 0.88 24.71 -17.19
N SER A 272 2.01 24.63 -17.87
CA SER A 272 2.20 25.23 -19.19
C SER A 272 1.52 24.44 -20.30
N THR A 273 1.08 25.13 -21.35
CA THR A 273 0.68 24.54 -22.63
C THR A 273 1.89 24.48 -23.55
N ILE A 274 2.18 23.29 -24.10
CA ILE A 274 3.24 23.09 -25.08
C ILE A 274 2.68 23.48 -26.45
N GLY A 275 2.91 24.73 -26.85
CA GLY A 275 2.63 25.23 -28.20
C GLY A 275 3.92 25.66 -28.90
N GLY A 276 4.24 25.07 -30.06
CA GLY A 276 5.43 25.41 -30.85
C GLY A 276 6.48 24.28 -30.89
N THR A 277 7.75 24.65 -31.16
CA THR A 277 8.85 23.69 -31.26
C THR A 277 9.15 23.08 -29.88
N PRO A 278 9.03 21.75 -29.72
CA PRO A 278 9.28 21.10 -28.45
C PRO A 278 10.76 21.23 -28.05
N SER A 279 11.01 21.74 -26.84
CA SER A 279 12.38 21.96 -26.31
C SER A 279 12.86 20.83 -25.39
N LYS A 280 11.95 19.95 -24.94
CA LYS A 280 12.26 18.81 -24.07
C LYS A 280 12.09 17.50 -24.84
N HIS A 281 13.00 16.57 -24.58
CA HIS A 281 12.93 15.18 -25.05
C HIS A 281 12.60 14.25 -23.87
N PHE A 282 12.35 12.97 -24.13
CA PHE A 282 12.12 11.97 -23.09
C PHE A 282 13.42 11.55 -22.37
N THR A 283 14.11 12.56 -21.80
CA THR A 283 15.36 12.44 -21.06
C THR A 283 15.33 13.31 -19.79
N ILE A 284 16.15 12.96 -18.80
CA ILE A 284 16.36 13.73 -17.56
C ILE A 284 17.84 13.67 -17.15
N SER A 285 18.26 14.53 -16.22
CA SER A 285 19.54 14.34 -15.53
C SER A 285 19.48 13.09 -14.66
N ASP A 286 20.57 12.32 -14.65
CA ASP A 286 20.73 11.09 -13.88
C ASP A 286 20.49 11.38 -12.39
N GLU A 287 21.23 12.34 -11.85
CA GLU A 287 21.11 12.82 -10.47
C GLU A 287 20.84 14.33 -10.43
N PRO A 288 20.35 14.88 -9.30
CA PRO A 288 20.26 16.32 -9.10
C PRO A 288 21.62 16.98 -9.35
N GLY A 289 21.68 17.96 -10.27
CA GLY A 289 22.92 18.66 -10.63
C GLY A 289 23.90 17.86 -11.49
N SER A 290 23.62 16.61 -11.85
CA SER A 290 24.48 15.83 -12.74
C SER A 290 24.36 16.27 -14.19
N SER A 291 25.48 16.33 -14.90
CA SER A 291 25.51 16.55 -16.36
C SER A 291 25.19 15.29 -17.16
N ARG A 292 25.16 14.11 -16.51
CA ARG A 292 24.81 12.86 -17.18
C ARG A 292 23.32 12.84 -17.47
N ILE A 293 22.97 12.61 -18.73
CA ILE A 293 21.58 12.53 -19.20
C ILE A 293 21.20 11.06 -19.40
N VAL A 294 20.00 10.70 -18.97
CA VAL A 294 19.45 9.35 -19.09
C VAL A 294 18.13 9.38 -19.82
N GLU A 295 17.90 8.38 -20.68
CA GLU A 295 16.64 8.21 -21.38
C GLU A 295 15.56 7.64 -20.46
N LEU A 296 14.36 8.21 -20.54
CA LEU A 296 13.19 7.77 -19.79
C LEU A 296 12.48 6.58 -20.45
N LYS A 297 12.64 6.44 -21.77
CA LYS A 297 12.11 5.34 -22.59
C LYS A 297 13.08 5.08 -23.77
N PRO A 298 13.02 3.93 -24.44
CA PRO A 298 13.91 3.62 -25.57
C PRO A 298 13.83 4.69 -26.66
N GLY A 299 14.99 5.20 -27.11
CA GLY A 299 15.06 6.28 -28.11
C GLY A 299 14.55 7.62 -27.57
N GLY A 300 14.55 7.78 -26.24
CA GLY A 300 13.97 8.95 -25.58
C GLY A 300 14.62 10.26 -25.98
N SER A 301 15.89 10.24 -26.40
CA SER A 301 16.63 11.41 -26.87
C SER A 301 16.07 11.99 -28.18
N ASP A 302 15.48 11.15 -29.03
CA ASP A 302 14.92 11.56 -30.34
C ASP A 302 13.42 11.86 -30.26
N ILE A 303 12.79 11.54 -29.13
CA ILE A 303 11.35 11.72 -28.94
C ILE A 303 11.11 12.99 -28.16
N SER A 304 10.60 14.01 -28.85
CA SER A 304 10.18 15.27 -28.24
C SER A 304 8.93 15.12 -27.37
N VAL A 305 8.88 15.88 -26.28
CA VAL A 305 7.71 15.97 -25.41
C VAL A 305 6.71 16.97 -26.01
N VAL A 306 5.58 16.45 -26.45
CA VAL A 306 4.41 17.21 -26.93
C VAL A 306 3.28 17.19 -25.89
N GLU A 307 2.25 18.03 -26.06
CA GLU A 307 1.17 18.22 -25.09
C GLU A 307 0.46 16.89 -24.76
N GLU A 308 0.18 16.05 -25.76
CA GLU A 308 -0.46 14.74 -25.59
C GLU A 308 0.42 13.75 -24.80
N SER A 309 1.74 13.96 -24.85
CA SER A 309 2.74 13.09 -24.23
C SER A 309 3.22 13.62 -22.86
N LYS A 310 2.75 14.80 -22.44
CA LYS A 310 3.24 15.54 -21.27
C LYS A 310 3.08 14.75 -19.97
N ASP A 311 1.90 14.18 -19.76
CA ASP A 311 1.63 13.35 -18.57
C ASP A 311 2.46 12.07 -18.56
N GLN A 312 2.76 11.49 -19.73
CA GLN A 312 3.64 10.34 -19.84
C GLN A 312 5.07 10.71 -19.43
N TYR A 313 5.59 11.83 -19.93
CA TYR A 313 6.93 12.33 -19.56
C TYR A 313 7.03 12.56 -18.05
N ILE A 314 6.05 13.25 -17.46
CA ILE A 314 6.01 13.53 -16.02
C ILE A 314 6.01 12.21 -15.23
N GLY A 315 5.14 11.25 -15.60
CA GLY A 315 5.06 9.95 -14.93
C GLY A 315 6.36 9.15 -15.00
N LEU A 316 7.03 9.15 -16.16
CA LEU A 316 8.31 8.48 -16.34
C LEU A 316 9.43 9.16 -15.54
N ALA A 317 9.48 10.49 -15.51
CA ALA A 317 10.46 11.24 -14.73
C ALA A 317 10.31 10.98 -13.22
N ILE A 318 9.08 11.02 -12.70
CA ILE A 318 8.78 10.69 -11.29
C ILE A 318 9.23 9.25 -10.98
N ARG A 319 8.83 8.28 -11.82
CA ARG A 319 9.19 6.87 -11.61
C ARG A 319 10.70 6.65 -11.66
N HIS A 320 11.38 7.31 -12.59
CA HIS A 320 12.82 7.20 -12.72
C HIS A 320 13.50 7.66 -11.43
N ARG A 321 13.19 8.88 -10.98
CA ARG A 321 13.89 9.47 -9.84
C ARG A 321 13.56 8.79 -8.51
N LEU A 322 12.31 8.37 -8.31
CA LEU A 322 11.91 7.77 -7.03
C LEU A 322 12.23 6.28 -6.92
N TYR A 323 12.19 5.53 -8.02
CA TYR A 323 12.23 4.07 -7.97
C TYR A 323 13.33 3.43 -8.81
N LYS A 324 13.62 3.95 -10.01
CA LYS A 324 14.58 3.26 -10.91
C LYS A 324 15.99 3.18 -10.31
N GLN A 325 16.40 4.21 -9.57
CA GLN A 325 17.71 4.27 -8.91
C GLN A 325 17.85 3.34 -7.71
N VAL A 326 16.73 2.92 -7.13
CA VAL A 326 16.68 2.06 -5.93
C VAL A 326 15.96 0.74 -6.23
N GLN A 327 15.88 0.37 -7.50
CA GLN A 327 15.05 -0.74 -7.98
C GLN A 327 15.58 -2.09 -7.44
N GLU A 328 16.90 -2.30 -7.44
CA GLU A 328 17.53 -3.53 -6.91
C GLU A 328 17.19 -3.74 -5.42
N GLN A 329 17.23 -2.66 -4.64
CA GLN A 329 16.91 -2.64 -3.21
C GLN A 329 15.42 -2.93 -2.97
N LEU A 330 14.53 -2.29 -3.74
CA LEU A 330 13.09 -2.49 -3.61
C LEU A 330 12.64 -3.89 -4.04
N ASP A 331 13.27 -4.46 -5.06
CA ASP A 331 12.94 -5.78 -5.61
C ASP A 331 13.28 -6.93 -4.65
N VAL A 332 14.12 -6.69 -3.64
CA VAL A 332 14.37 -7.65 -2.54
C VAL A 332 13.60 -7.30 -1.26
N LEU A 333 13.51 -6.01 -0.92
CA LEU A 333 12.90 -5.56 0.34
C LEU A 333 11.41 -5.87 0.40
N ILE A 334 10.69 -5.53 -0.68
CA ILE A 334 9.23 -5.63 -0.71
C ILE A 334 8.76 -7.08 -0.68
N PRO A 335 9.32 -8.00 -1.50
CA PRO A 335 8.96 -9.42 -1.38
C PRO A 335 9.32 -10.01 -0.02
N ALA A 336 10.44 -9.63 0.58
CA ALA A 336 10.82 -10.10 1.91
C ALA A 336 9.82 -9.67 3.00
N PHE A 337 9.28 -8.45 2.89
CA PHE A 337 8.20 -7.97 3.75
C PHE A 337 6.90 -8.78 3.56
N PHE A 338 6.46 -8.93 2.30
CA PHE A 338 5.22 -9.66 1.97
C PHE A 338 5.31 -11.17 2.15
N ALA A 339 6.51 -11.74 2.33
CA ALA A 339 6.68 -13.14 2.71
C ALA A 339 6.09 -13.46 4.09
N LEU A 340 5.99 -12.45 4.96
CA LEU A 340 5.46 -12.58 6.33
C LEU A 340 4.07 -11.98 6.47
N ILE A 341 3.83 -10.82 5.84
CA ILE A 341 2.55 -10.09 5.91
C ILE A 341 1.77 -10.26 4.61
N PRO A 342 0.49 -10.68 4.65
CA PRO A 342 -0.33 -10.80 3.46
C PRO A 342 -0.56 -9.44 2.76
N ALA A 343 -0.26 -9.36 1.47
CA ALA A 343 -0.38 -8.12 0.71
C ALA A 343 -1.80 -7.54 0.68
N ASN A 344 -2.83 -8.39 0.66
CA ASN A 344 -4.24 -7.98 0.70
C ASN A 344 -4.61 -7.19 1.97
N LEU A 345 -3.88 -7.39 3.08
CA LEU A 345 -4.10 -6.67 4.33
C LEU A 345 -3.39 -5.31 4.38
N VAL A 346 -2.34 -5.16 3.59
CA VAL A 346 -1.55 -3.92 3.55
C VAL A 346 -2.16 -2.95 2.57
N VAL A 347 -2.59 -3.40 1.40
CA VAL A 347 -3.16 -2.54 0.34
C VAL A 347 -4.48 -1.85 0.71
N MET A 348 -5.13 -2.25 1.81
CA MET A 348 -6.33 -1.61 2.37
C MET A 348 -6.00 -0.39 3.25
N LEU A 349 -4.72 -0.15 3.55
CA LEU A 349 -4.25 1.02 4.28
C LEU A 349 -3.96 2.18 3.32
N HIS A 350 -4.07 3.40 3.86
CA HIS A 350 -3.47 4.59 3.29
C HIS A 350 -1.98 4.69 3.64
N GLU A 351 -1.30 5.59 2.96
CA GLU A 351 0.13 5.87 3.14
C GLU A 351 0.48 6.19 4.61
N HIS A 352 -0.22 7.16 5.20
CA HIS A 352 -0.04 7.57 6.60
C HIS A 352 -0.44 6.48 7.60
N GLU A 353 -1.40 5.61 7.26
CA GLU A 353 -1.81 4.49 8.10
C GLU A 353 -0.74 3.39 8.14
N LEU A 354 -0.11 3.09 6.98
CA LEU A 354 1.02 2.17 6.93
C LEU A 354 2.25 2.74 7.64
N GLU A 355 2.49 4.05 7.50
CA GLU A 355 3.51 4.76 8.28
C GLU A 355 3.26 4.63 9.79
N ALA A 356 2.06 4.92 10.26
CA ALA A 356 1.67 4.79 11.66
C ALA A 356 1.86 3.34 12.17
N LEU A 357 1.56 2.34 11.34
CA LEU A 357 1.75 0.93 11.67
C LEU A 357 3.23 0.56 11.86
N MET A 358 4.13 1.15 11.07
CA MET A 358 5.57 0.86 11.10
C MET A 358 6.33 1.69 12.14
N SER A 359 5.95 2.95 12.32
CA SER A 359 6.54 3.88 13.29
C SER A 359 6.02 3.62 14.70
N GLY A 360 4.76 3.20 14.84
CA GLY A 360 4.09 3.06 16.14
C GLY A 360 3.48 4.34 16.67
N GLU A 361 3.58 5.45 15.92
CA GLU A 361 2.98 6.73 16.27
C GLU A 361 1.63 6.85 15.57
N THR A 362 0.55 6.95 16.33
CA THR A 362 -0.76 7.34 15.79
C THR A 362 -0.77 8.85 15.63
N SER A 363 -0.88 9.33 14.39
CA SER A 363 -0.94 10.75 14.02
C SER A 363 -2.10 11.50 14.67
#